data_AF-A0A8T2J615-F1
#
_entry.id   AF-A0A8T2J615-F1
#
_cell.length_a   1.000
_cell.length_b   1.000
_cell.length_c   1.000
_cell.angle_alpha   90.00
_cell.angle_beta   90.00
_cell.angle_gamma   90.00
#
_symmetry.space_group_name_H-M   'P 1'
#
loop_
_entity.id
_entity.type
_entity.pdbx_description
1 polymer ?
#
loop_
_entity_poly.entity_id
_entity_poly.type
_entity_poly.pdbx_seq_one_letter_code
_entity_poly.pdbx_strand_id
1 'polypeptide(L)'
;MLKPLKMMIWNYLHLRKVEEIYFKCYTTNPLVGLTLFKPMLAYRVKAQLKPVSPKLREAEHPVQFFERSVYSDRYVFATSLFESANINEMEWAIYQDWHTWLLNQFKSEIELDGIIYLRATPEKCMSRLHSRGREEEQGIELEYLESLHYKHESWLYDRTMQ
;
A
#
# COMPACT_ATOMS: atom_id res chain seq x y z
N MET A 1 -29.48 3.62 8.23
CA MET A 1 -28.14 3.76 8.84
C MET A 1 -27.19 4.08 7.70
N LEU A 2 -26.58 5.26 7.67
CA LEU A 2 -25.68 5.66 6.59
C LEU A 2 -24.40 4.82 6.67
N LYS A 3 -23.92 4.31 5.52
CA LYS A 3 -22.62 3.62 5.45
C LYS A 3 -21.49 4.67 5.60
N PRO A 4 -20.41 4.37 6.34
CA PRO A 4 -19.29 5.29 6.46
C PRO A 4 -18.56 5.44 5.14
N LEU A 5 -18.17 6.68 4.83
CA LEU A 5 -17.28 6.98 3.72
C LEU A 5 -15.89 6.40 4.02
N LYS A 6 -15.36 5.61 3.11
CA LYS A 6 -14.06 4.97 3.21
C LYS A 6 -13.05 5.77 2.39
N MET A 7 -12.12 6.42 3.09
CA MET A 7 -11.07 7.20 2.46
C MET A 7 -9.73 6.52 2.66
N MET A 8 -8.97 6.35 1.57
CA MET A 8 -7.56 6.00 1.70
C MET A 8 -6.76 7.28 1.93
N ILE A 9 -5.97 7.33 3.00
CA ILE A 9 -4.87 8.26 3.13
C ILE A 9 -3.62 7.54 2.65
N TRP A 10 -3.03 8.06 1.60
CA TRP A 10 -1.69 7.68 1.23
C TRP A 10 -0.71 8.67 1.82
N ASN A 11 0.01 8.25 2.85
CA ASN A 11 1.06 9.03 3.48
C ASN A 11 2.37 8.25 3.49
N TYR A 12 3.47 8.90 3.14
CA TYR A 12 4.81 8.40 3.47
C TYR A 12 5.13 8.49 4.98
N LEU A 13 4.28 9.13 5.78
CA LEU A 13 4.66 9.72 7.07
C LEU A 13 4.02 9.15 8.34
N HIS A 14 3.18 8.09 8.34
CA HIS A 14 2.54 7.72 9.62
C HIS A 14 2.11 6.27 9.90
N LEU A 15 2.98 5.25 9.78
CA LEU A 15 2.66 3.89 10.31
C LEU A 15 3.57 3.38 11.39
N ARG A 16 3.15 3.45 12.66
CA ARG A 16 3.87 2.74 13.73
C ARG A 16 3.79 1.20 13.68
N LYS A 17 2.97 0.57 12.80
CA LYS A 17 2.70 -0.88 12.88
C LYS A 17 2.50 -1.70 11.60
N VAL A 18 2.25 -1.10 10.43
CA VAL A 18 2.05 -1.87 9.17
C VAL A 18 3.32 -1.91 8.31
N GLU A 19 4.38 -1.22 8.75
CA GLU A 19 5.64 -1.08 8.03
C GLU A 19 6.56 -2.31 8.16
N GLU A 20 6.46 -3.11 9.23
CA GLU A 20 7.25 -4.36 9.41
C GLU A 20 7.06 -5.37 8.26
N ILE A 21 5.92 -5.33 7.56
CA ILE A 21 5.61 -6.29 6.49
C ILE A 21 6.23 -5.89 5.14
N TYR A 22 6.39 -4.59 4.87
CA TYR A 22 6.99 -4.13 3.60
C TYR A 22 8.51 -4.28 3.60
N PHE A 23 9.15 -4.01 4.73
CA PHE A 23 10.61 -3.94 4.79
C PHE A 23 11.29 -5.31 4.85
N LYS A 24 10.60 -6.32 5.39
CA LYS A 24 11.05 -7.72 5.29
C LYS A 24 11.19 -8.21 3.84
N CYS A 25 10.57 -7.53 2.88
CA CYS A 25 10.69 -7.81 1.45
C CYS A 25 11.90 -7.13 0.76
N TYR A 26 12.48 -6.08 1.35
CA TYR A 26 13.70 -5.42 0.87
C TYR A 26 14.99 -6.08 1.35
N THR A 27 14.92 -7.00 2.33
CA THR A 27 16.10 -7.71 2.83
C THR A 27 16.50 -8.87 1.89
N THR A 28 17.34 -8.57 0.91
CA THR A 28 18.46 -9.39 0.38
C THR A 28 18.27 -10.87 0.01
N ASN A 29 17.06 -11.40 -0.18
CA ASN A 29 16.90 -12.77 -0.67
C ASN A 29 15.88 -12.88 -1.81
N PRO A 30 16.33 -13.03 -3.08
CA PRO A 30 15.48 -13.22 -4.26
C PRO A 30 14.52 -14.42 -4.20
N LEU A 31 14.72 -15.36 -3.26
CA LEU A 31 13.85 -16.53 -3.06
C LEU A 31 12.61 -16.25 -2.20
N VAL A 32 12.38 -15.01 -1.76
CA VAL A 32 11.36 -14.66 -0.74
C VAL A 32 10.16 -13.89 -1.31
N GLY A 33 10.18 -13.56 -2.62
CA GLY A 33 9.16 -12.74 -3.29
C GLY A 33 7.72 -13.18 -3.05
N LEU A 34 7.40 -14.47 -3.19
CA LEU A 34 6.05 -15.00 -2.95
C LEU A 34 5.69 -15.20 -1.46
N THR A 35 6.66 -15.54 -0.61
CA THR A 35 6.42 -15.96 0.78
C THR A 35 5.94 -14.81 1.67
N LEU A 36 6.29 -13.57 1.34
CA LEU A 36 5.90 -12.37 2.08
C LEU A 36 4.75 -11.58 1.42
N PHE A 37 4.50 -11.75 0.12
CA PHE A 37 3.47 -10.96 -0.58
C PHE A 37 2.03 -11.39 -0.30
N LYS A 38 1.76 -12.70 -0.29
CA LYS A 38 0.44 -13.23 0.09
C LYS A 38 0.01 -12.80 1.50
N PRO A 39 0.86 -12.89 2.54
CA PRO A 39 0.47 -12.40 3.86
C PRO A 39 0.32 -10.88 3.92
N MET A 40 1.05 -10.09 3.12
CA MET A 40 0.86 -8.64 3.04
C MET A 40 -0.55 -8.28 2.52
N LEU A 41 -0.93 -8.86 1.38
CA LEU A 41 -2.25 -8.62 0.79
C LEU A 41 -3.37 -9.11 1.71
N ALA A 42 -3.21 -10.30 2.31
CA ALA A 42 -4.18 -10.83 3.27
C ALA A 42 -4.28 -9.95 4.53
N TYR A 43 -3.18 -9.39 5.03
CA TYR A 43 -3.17 -8.46 6.16
C TYR A 43 -3.90 -7.17 5.81
N ARG A 44 -3.67 -6.61 4.62
CA ARG A 44 -4.33 -5.39 4.14
C ARG A 44 -5.84 -5.59 4.00
N VAL A 45 -6.24 -6.70 3.36
CA VAL A 45 -7.65 -7.12 3.26
C VAL A 45 -8.25 -7.24 4.66
N LYS A 46 -7.61 -7.99 5.57
CA LYS A 46 -8.10 -8.14 6.95
C LYS A 46 -8.23 -6.79 7.67
N ALA A 47 -7.31 -5.86 7.44
CA ALA A 47 -7.37 -4.52 8.04
C ALA A 47 -8.55 -3.70 7.49
N GLN A 48 -8.84 -3.78 6.19
CA GLN A 48 -9.99 -3.11 5.56
C GLN A 48 -11.33 -3.76 5.90
N LEU A 49 -11.35 -5.07 6.17
CA LEU A 49 -12.52 -5.81 6.62
C LEU A 49 -12.82 -5.65 8.12
N LYS A 50 -11.98 -4.95 8.90
CA LYS A 50 -12.25 -4.76 10.33
C LYS A 50 -13.55 -4.00 10.53
N PRO A 51 -14.39 -4.43 11.50
CA PRO A 51 -15.65 -3.77 11.76
C PRO A 51 -15.39 -2.33 12.21
N VAL A 52 -16.24 -1.43 11.70
CA VAL A 52 -16.25 -0.02 12.05
C VAL A 52 -16.45 0.14 13.56
N SER A 53 -15.65 1.02 14.18
CA SER A 53 -15.71 1.26 15.62
C SER A 53 -17.10 1.76 16.06
N PRO A 54 -17.57 1.42 17.27
CA PRO A 54 -18.89 1.86 17.74
C PRO A 54 -19.06 3.39 17.69
N LYS A 55 -18.02 4.13 18.09
CA LYS A 55 -17.99 5.60 18.03
C LYS A 55 -18.24 6.16 16.64
N LEU A 56 -17.73 5.48 15.60
CA LEU A 56 -17.93 5.91 14.22
C LEU A 56 -19.34 5.57 13.75
N ARG A 57 -19.99 4.52 14.26
CA ARG A 57 -21.39 4.19 13.90
C ARG A 57 -22.39 5.20 14.43
N GLU A 58 -22.05 5.87 15.52
CA GLU A 58 -22.87 6.89 16.20
C GLU A 58 -22.68 8.29 15.61
N ALA A 59 -21.70 8.49 14.71
CA ALA A 59 -21.43 9.78 14.10
C ALA A 59 -22.49 10.14 13.04
N GLU A 60 -22.84 11.42 12.94
CA GLU A 60 -23.77 11.95 11.93
C GLU A 60 -23.23 11.79 10.49
N HIS A 61 -21.92 11.99 10.32
CA HIS A 61 -21.20 11.81 9.06
C HIS A 61 -19.98 10.90 9.27
N PRO A 62 -20.19 9.57 9.27
CA PRO A 62 -19.13 8.65 9.63
C PRO A 62 -18.11 8.52 8.48
N VAL A 63 -16.83 8.77 8.77
CA VAL A 63 -15.73 8.65 7.80
C VAL A 63 -14.64 7.74 8.38
N GLN A 64 -14.31 6.69 7.65
CA GLN A 64 -13.26 5.73 8.00
C GLN A 64 -12.03 5.98 7.13
N PHE A 65 -10.90 6.26 7.77
CA PHE A 65 -9.63 6.42 7.09
C PHE A 65 -8.83 5.11 7.12
N PHE A 66 -8.34 4.71 5.96
CA PHE A 66 -7.38 3.63 5.80
C PHE A 66 -6.03 4.18 5.42
N GLU A 67 -4.98 3.64 6.00
CA GLU A 67 -3.65 3.97 5.55
C GLU A 67 -3.19 2.99 4.49
N ARG A 68 -2.98 3.52 3.27
CA ARG A 68 -2.86 2.73 2.04
C ARG A 68 -4.12 1.88 1.77
N SER A 69 -4.09 1.11 0.70
CA SER A 69 -5.15 0.20 0.31
C SER A 69 -4.60 -1.03 -0.39
N VAL A 70 -5.45 -2.04 -0.61
CA VAL A 70 -5.13 -3.13 -1.54
C VAL A 70 -4.68 -2.63 -2.92
N TYR A 71 -5.26 -1.53 -3.42
CA TYR A 71 -4.86 -0.94 -4.70
C TYR A 71 -3.41 -0.47 -4.74
N SER A 72 -2.96 0.30 -3.74
CA SER A 72 -1.55 0.72 -3.67
C SER A 72 -0.59 -0.47 -3.57
N ASP A 73 -1.02 -1.57 -2.95
CA ASP A 73 -0.17 -2.78 -2.82
C ASP A 73 0.12 -3.37 -4.20
N ARG A 74 -0.88 -3.43 -5.09
CA ARG A 74 -0.69 -3.92 -6.47
C ARG A 74 0.00 -2.90 -7.35
N TYR A 75 -0.59 -1.72 -7.52
CA TYR A 75 -0.19 -0.78 -8.58
C TYR A 75 1.13 -0.06 -8.31
N VAL A 76 1.54 0.00 -7.04
CA VAL A 76 2.78 0.68 -6.67
C VAL A 76 3.82 -0.35 -6.25
N PHE A 77 3.58 -1.07 -5.16
CA PHE A 77 4.63 -1.88 -4.54
C PHE A 77 4.91 -3.15 -5.32
N ALA A 78 3.88 -3.92 -5.67
CA ALA A 78 4.06 -5.16 -6.41
C ALA A 78 4.57 -4.89 -7.84
N THR A 79 4.04 -3.87 -8.53
CA THR A 79 4.58 -3.40 -9.81
C THR A 79 6.03 -2.99 -9.69
N SER A 80 6.42 -2.25 -8.64
CA SER A 80 7.81 -1.84 -8.46
C SER A 80 8.77 -3.01 -8.29
N LEU A 81 8.35 -4.09 -7.65
CA LEU A 81 9.17 -5.29 -7.47
C LEU A 81 9.27 -6.12 -8.75
N PHE A 82 8.22 -6.12 -9.55
CA PHE A 82 8.25 -6.75 -10.87
C PHE A 82 9.23 -6.03 -11.78
N GLU A 83 9.17 -4.70 -11.81
CA GLU A 83 10.08 -3.86 -12.60
C GLU A 83 11.54 -3.96 -12.14
N SER A 84 11.78 -4.12 -10.83
CA SER A 84 13.13 -4.31 -10.30
C SER A 84 13.63 -5.77 -10.39
N ALA A 85 12.90 -6.64 -11.10
CA ALA A 85 13.20 -8.07 -11.28
C ALA A 85 13.32 -8.86 -9.95
N ASN A 86 12.71 -8.36 -8.87
CA ASN A 86 12.64 -9.04 -7.57
C ASN A 86 11.55 -10.11 -7.52
N ILE A 87 10.57 -10.04 -8.43
CA ILE A 87 9.58 -11.10 -8.67
C ILE A 87 9.59 -11.45 -10.16
N ASN A 88 9.51 -12.74 -10.48
CA ASN A 88 9.48 -13.19 -11.88
C ASN A 88 8.07 -13.12 -12.48
N GLU A 89 7.95 -13.32 -13.80
CA GLU A 89 6.67 -13.23 -14.52
C GLU A 89 5.60 -14.19 -13.98
N MET A 90 5.98 -15.39 -13.56
CA MET A 90 5.05 -16.37 -13.00
C MET A 90 4.54 -15.92 -11.63
N GLU A 91 5.44 -15.42 -10.77
CA GLU A 91 5.07 -14.88 -9.46
C GLU A 91 4.15 -13.66 -9.59
N TRP A 92 4.46 -12.79 -10.55
CA TRP A 92 3.64 -11.63 -10.88
C TRP A 92 2.24 -12.04 -11.37
N ALA A 93 2.14 -13.01 -12.30
CA ALA A 93 0.86 -13.53 -12.77
C ALA A 93 0.01 -14.10 -11.62
N ILE A 94 0.60 -14.95 -10.77
CA ILE A 94 -0.08 -15.54 -9.61
C ILE A 94 -0.55 -14.45 -8.64
N TYR A 95 0.28 -13.43 -8.38
CA TYR A 95 -0.10 -12.32 -7.51
C TYR A 95 -1.28 -11.52 -8.06
N GLN A 96 -1.27 -11.22 -9.35
CA GLN A 96 -2.36 -10.51 -10.02
C GLN A 96 -3.68 -11.29 -9.98
N ASP A 97 -3.63 -12.61 -10.19
CA ASP A 97 -4.79 -13.48 -10.10
C ASP A 97 -5.37 -13.49 -8.68
N TRP A 98 -4.52 -13.68 -7.68
CA TRP A 98 -4.91 -13.66 -6.27
C TRP A 98 -5.52 -12.32 -5.86
N HIS A 99 -4.90 -11.22 -6.27
CA HIS A 99 -5.40 -9.88 -5.99
C HIS A 99 -6.76 -9.64 -6.64
N THR A 100 -6.93 -10.03 -7.90
CA THR A 100 -8.19 -9.88 -8.63
C THR A 100 -9.29 -10.74 -8.00
N TRP A 101 -8.98 -11.98 -7.62
CA TRP A 101 -9.92 -12.84 -6.92
C TRP A 101 -10.36 -12.23 -5.57
N LEU A 102 -9.42 -11.77 -4.74
CA LEU A 102 -9.73 -11.14 -3.45
C LEU A 102 -10.60 -9.88 -3.59
N LEU A 103 -10.28 -9.02 -4.56
CA LEU A 103 -11.10 -7.85 -4.86
C LEU A 103 -12.52 -8.23 -5.27
N ASN A 104 -12.68 -9.28 -6.08
CA ASN A 104 -13.99 -9.74 -6.51
C ASN A 104 -14.80 -10.34 -5.36
N GLN A 105 -14.17 -11.09 -4.44
CA GLN A 105 -14.86 -11.67 -3.28
C GLN A 105 -15.32 -10.62 -2.27
N PHE A 106 -14.51 -9.58 -2.02
CA PHE A 106 -14.73 -8.60 -0.95
C PHE A 106 -15.00 -7.19 -1.48
N LYS A 107 -15.51 -7.07 -2.71
CA LYS A 107 -15.64 -5.80 -3.42
C LYS A 107 -16.42 -4.77 -2.58
N SER A 108 -17.56 -5.19 -2.03
CA SER A 108 -18.47 -4.30 -1.30
C SER A 108 -17.89 -3.76 0.02
N GLU A 109 -16.93 -4.49 0.58
CA GLU A 109 -16.28 -4.19 1.85
C GLU A 109 -14.97 -3.44 1.68
N ILE A 110 -14.29 -3.57 0.54
CA ILE A 110 -12.95 -3.01 0.32
C ILE A 110 -12.98 -1.76 -0.57
N GLU A 111 -14.04 -1.58 -1.36
CA GLU A 111 -14.24 -0.39 -2.20
C GLU A 111 -14.11 0.90 -1.38
N LEU A 112 -13.39 1.86 -1.95
CA LEU A 112 -13.10 3.16 -1.35
C LEU A 112 -13.97 4.22 -2.00
N ASP A 113 -14.54 5.10 -1.19
CA ASP A 113 -15.32 6.26 -1.67
C ASP A 113 -14.43 7.42 -2.10
N GLY A 114 -13.17 7.46 -1.63
CA GLY A 114 -12.23 8.51 -1.98
C GLY A 114 -10.77 8.20 -1.62
N ILE A 115 -9.87 8.98 -2.24
CA ILE A 115 -8.43 8.89 -2.01
C ILE A 115 -7.88 10.26 -1.67
N ILE A 116 -7.13 10.34 -0.56
CA ILE A 116 -6.34 11.50 -0.14
C ILE A 116 -4.88 11.18 -0.44
N TYR A 117 -4.33 11.87 -1.43
CA TYR A 117 -2.94 11.73 -1.84
C TYR A 117 -2.06 12.81 -1.17
N LEU A 118 -1.20 12.39 -0.23
CA LEU A 118 -0.26 13.31 0.44
C LEU A 118 1.05 13.37 -0.34
N ARG A 119 1.07 14.25 -1.34
CA ARG A 119 2.22 14.46 -2.23
C ARG A 119 3.40 15.08 -1.49
N ALA A 120 4.58 14.48 -1.64
CA ALA A 120 5.85 15.00 -1.15
C ALA A 120 6.96 14.63 -2.13
N THR A 121 8.00 15.46 -2.20
CA THR A 121 9.15 15.19 -3.08
C THR A 121 10.02 14.06 -2.51
N PRO A 122 10.70 13.28 -3.36
CA PRO A 122 11.58 12.18 -2.93
C PRO A 122 12.63 12.62 -1.89
N GLU A 123 13.22 13.81 -2.03
CA GLU A 123 14.25 14.32 -1.11
C GLU A 123 13.66 14.62 0.27
N LYS A 124 12.44 15.15 0.32
CA LYS A 124 11.72 15.34 1.60
C LYS A 124 11.40 14.01 2.25
N CYS A 125 11.01 13.00 1.46
CA CYS A 125 10.79 11.64 1.96
C CYS A 125 12.08 11.03 2.51
N MET A 126 13.20 11.20 1.82
CA MET A 126 14.53 10.72 2.23
C MET A 126 14.98 11.37 3.55
N SER A 127 14.84 12.70 3.67
CA SER A 127 15.14 13.42 4.92
C SER A 127 14.30 12.91 6.10
N ARG A 128 13.01 12.63 5.87
CA ARG A 128 12.12 12.06 6.90
C ARG A 128 12.51 10.64 7.27
N LEU A 129 12.89 9.82 6.29
CA LEU A 129 13.35 8.45 6.49
C LEU A 129 14.60 8.45 7.38
N HIS A 130 15.61 9.26 7.06
CA HIS A 130 16.80 9.39 7.90
C HIS A 130 16.47 9.88 9.31
N SER A 131 15.57 10.86 9.45
CA SER A 131 15.13 11.36 10.76
C SER A 131 14.42 10.30 11.62
N ARG A 132 13.83 9.25 11.01
CA ARG A 132 13.21 8.13 11.76
C ARG A 132 14.24 7.16 12.32
N GLY A 133 15.43 7.08 11.72
CA GLY A 133 16.56 6.32 12.24
C GLY A 133 16.33 4.81 12.36
N ARG A 134 15.55 4.21 11.46
CA ARG A 134 15.33 2.77 11.46
C ARG A 134 16.45 2.05 10.74
N GLU A 135 16.99 1.00 11.36
CA GLU A 135 18.10 0.22 10.82
C GLU A 135 17.75 -0.43 9.47
N GLU A 136 16.52 -0.95 9.35
CA GLU A 136 16.06 -1.62 8.12
C GLU A 136 15.80 -0.66 6.93
N GLU A 137 15.76 0.65 7.18
CA GLU A 137 15.53 1.67 6.16
C GLU A 137 16.83 2.35 5.70
N GLN A 138 17.98 2.10 6.36
CA GLN A 138 19.25 2.79 6.06
C GLN A 138 19.81 2.48 4.67
N GLY A 139 19.38 1.39 4.03
CA GLY A 139 19.83 0.99 2.68
C GLY A 139 18.93 1.49 1.54
N ILE A 140 17.96 2.36 1.83
CA ILE A 140 17.07 2.88 0.79
C ILE A 140 17.76 4.01 0.04
N GLU A 141 17.92 3.82 -1.27
CA GLU A 141 18.46 4.84 -2.18
C GLU A 141 17.38 5.83 -2.63
N LEU A 142 17.81 7.05 -2.97
CA LEU A 142 16.91 8.09 -3.48
C LEU A 142 16.18 7.64 -4.76
N GLU A 143 16.87 6.93 -5.65
CA GLU A 143 16.32 6.41 -6.91
C GLU A 143 15.09 5.52 -6.68
N TYR A 144 15.09 4.72 -5.62
CA TYR A 144 13.93 3.92 -5.26
C TYR A 144 12.74 4.79 -4.84
N LEU A 145 12.98 5.86 -4.07
CA LEU A 145 11.95 6.82 -3.68
C LEU A 145 11.41 7.61 -4.88
N GLU A 146 12.26 7.95 -5.84
CA GLU A 146 11.87 8.57 -7.11
C GLU A 146 10.98 7.64 -7.95
N SER A 147 11.35 6.37 -8.07
CA SER A 147 10.55 5.35 -8.77
C SER A 147 9.16 5.19 -8.12
N LEU A 148 9.10 5.12 -6.78
CA LEU A 148 7.83 5.10 -6.09
C LEU A 148 7.04 6.39 -6.31
N HIS A 149 7.68 7.55 -6.24
CA HIS A 149 7.01 8.84 -6.47
C HIS A 149 6.36 8.86 -7.85
N TYR A 150 7.09 8.49 -8.90
CA TYR A 150 6.58 8.42 -10.26
C TYR A 150 5.36 7.50 -10.40
N LYS A 151 5.36 6.33 -9.75
CA LYS A 151 4.20 5.41 -9.76
C LYS A 151 2.97 6.03 -9.10
N HIS A 152 3.14 6.75 -7.98
CA HIS A 152 2.01 7.43 -7.34
C HIS A 152 1.48 8.59 -8.18
N GLU A 153 2.35 9.36 -8.81
CA GLU A 153 1.95 10.44 -9.72
C GLU A 153 1.17 9.84 -10.91
N SER A 154 1.71 8.79 -11.54
CA SER A 154 1.06 8.10 -12.67
C SER A 154 -0.30 7.53 -12.29
N TRP A 155 -0.43 6.93 -11.10
CA TRP A 155 -1.67 6.31 -10.65
C TRP A 155 -2.72 7.33 -10.18
N LEU A 156 -2.33 8.25 -9.29
CA LEU A 156 -3.28 9.12 -8.56
C LEU A 156 -3.46 10.49 -9.19
N TYR A 157 -2.46 11.01 -9.89
CA TYR A 157 -2.48 12.35 -10.48
C TYR A 157 -2.77 12.29 -11.99
N ASP A 158 -1.93 11.59 -12.75
CA ASP A 158 -2.05 11.53 -14.22
C ASP A 158 -3.12 10.52 -14.68
N ARG A 159 -3.46 9.55 -13.82
CA ARG A 159 -4.40 8.45 -14.11
C ARG A 159 -4.04 7.66 -15.38
N THR A 160 -2.75 7.51 -15.64
CA THR A 160 -2.22 6.85 -16.84
C THR A 160 -1.99 5.36 -16.65
N MET A 161 -1.96 4.87 -15.40
CA MET A 161 -1.92 3.44 -15.11
C MET A 161 -3.34 2.84 -15.16
N GLN A 162 -3.60 2.00 -16.17
CA GLN A 162 -4.79 1.15 -16.28
C GLN A 162 -4.50 -0.27 -15.81
#